data_AF-A0A829ACA2-F1
#
_entry.id   AF-A0A829ACA2-F1
#
_cell.length_a   1.000
_cell.length_b   1.000
_cell.length_c   1.000
_cell.angle_alpha   90.00
_cell.angle_beta   90.00
_cell.angle_gamma   90.00
#
_symmetry.space_group_name_H-M   'P 1'
#
loop_
_entity.id
_entity.type
_entity.pdbx_description
1 polymer ?
#
loop_
_entity_poly.entity_id
_entity_poly.type
_entity_poly.pdbx_seq_one_letter_code
_entity_poly.pdbx_strand_id
1 'polypeptide(L)'
;MAQLNRTFKQSIEEYFSFYAFPEEISQKIALTVMQNHAHFAYFRGWMNIFGQEGLKQRLTEVEDKQFLVLCERLVRQTFAIVDFTEADEENARFELFARYASILRTLIKQLELRLQIAYDLPYERLMADIVKEIIQEQLLNTIKYDLVEYEKDKQYDVILTSQLKEYPSQKSAKVFVFTSNEFNYDFPYLNQFLKECYLEKLNLRMNKT
;
A
#
# COMPACT_ATOMS: atom_id res chain seq x y z
N MET A 1 -5.95 -12.26 -25.59
CA MET A 1 -6.97 -11.86 -24.59
C MET A 1 -7.07 -12.79 -23.38
N ALA A 2 -7.49 -14.06 -23.54
CA ALA A 2 -7.60 -14.99 -22.40
C ALA A 2 -6.26 -15.20 -21.66
N GLN A 3 -5.15 -15.28 -22.42
CA GLN A 3 -3.79 -15.35 -21.88
C GLN A 3 -3.42 -14.10 -21.07
N LEU A 4 -3.66 -12.89 -21.59
CA LEU A 4 -3.41 -11.63 -20.88
C LEU A 4 -4.13 -11.56 -19.53
N ASN A 5 -5.43 -11.86 -19.51
CA ASN A 5 -6.21 -11.84 -18.28
C ASN A 5 -5.71 -12.89 -17.28
N ARG A 6 -5.33 -14.08 -17.75
CA ARG A 6 -4.76 -15.14 -16.91
C ARG A 6 -3.41 -14.71 -16.33
N THR A 7 -2.51 -14.17 -17.15
CA THR A 7 -1.19 -13.69 -16.71
C THR A 7 -1.32 -12.55 -15.71
N PHE A 8 -2.18 -11.56 -15.98
CA PHE A 8 -2.47 -10.50 -15.03
C PHE A 8 -2.98 -11.08 -13.72
N LYS A 9 -3.99 -11.95 -13.77
CA LYS A 9 -4.56 -12.58 -12.57
C LYS A 9 -3.48 -13.32 -11.76
N GLN A 10 -2.66 -14.16 -12.40
CA GLN A 10 -1.58 -14.90 -11.73
C GLN A 10 -0.55 -13.96 -11.09
N SER A 11 -0.10 -12.95 -11.82
CA SER A 11 0.86 -11.97 -11.33
C SER A 11 0.31 -11.06 -10.23
N ILE A 12 -1.01 -10.89 -10.16
CA ILE A 12 -1.67 -10.25 -9.01
C ILE A 12 -1.87 -11.25 -7.87
N GLU A 13 -2.21 -12.51 -8.13
CA GLU A 13 -2.38 -13.56 -7.11
C GLU A 13 -1.09 -13.83 -6.33
N GLU A 14 0.07 -13.67 -6.96
CA GLU A 14 1.39 -13.69 -6.31
C GLU A 14 1.56 -12.60 -5.23
N TYR A 15 0.79 -11.51 -5.30
CA TYR A 15 0.93 -10.32 -4.44
C TYR A 15 -0.33 -10.05 -3.62
N PHE A 16 -1.50 -10.46 -4.10
CA PHE A 16 -2.80 -10.16 -3.53
C PHE A 16 -3.70 -11.39 -3.70
N SER A 17 -4.15 -11.97 -2.59
CA SER A 17 -5.18 -13.02 -2.66
C SER A 17 -6.51 -12.40 -3.09
N PHE A 18 -6.96 -12.69 -4.32
CA PHE A 18 -8.23 -12.16 -4.85
C PHE A 18 -9.45 -12.54 -4.00
N TYR A 19 -9.37 -13.66 -3.27
CA TYR A 19 -10.41 -14.11 -2.33
C TYR A 19 -10.59 -13.17 -1.13
N ALA A 20 -9.67 -12.23 -0.90
CA ALA A 20 -9.79 -11.23 0.16
C ALA A 20 -10.62 -10.00 -0.26
N PHE A 21 -10.95 -9.83 -1.56
CA PHE A 21 -11.68 -8.65 -2.04
C PHE A 21 -13.18 -8.92 -2.19
N PRO A 22 -14.05 -7.94 -1.90
CA PRO A 22 -15.47 -8.03 -2.18
C PRO A 22 -15.76 -8.34 -3.65
N GLU A 23 -16.79 -9.15 -3.93
CA GLU A 23 -17.12 -9.62 -5.27
C GLU A 23 -17.33 -8.46 -6.27
N GLU A 24 -18.04 -7.41 -5.85
CA GLU A 24 -18.32 -6.23 -6.68
C GLU A 24 -17.01 -5.57 -7.19
N ILE A 25 -16.00 -5.49 -6.33
CA ILE A 25 -14.71 -4.87 -6.66
C ILE A 25 -13.91 -5.78 -7.59
N SER A 26 -13.89 -7.07 -7.29
CA SER A 26 -13.24 -8.08 -8.12
C SER A 26 -13.82 -8.09 -9.54
N GLN A 27 -15.14 -8.01 -9.69
CA GLN A 27 -15.80 -7.94 -10.99
C GLN A 27 -15.47 -6.63 -11.75
N LYS A 28 -15.51 -5.48 -11.07
CA LYS A 28 -15.14 -4.18 -11.69
C LYS A 28 -13.70 -4.20 -12.21
N ILE A 29 -12.76 -4.72 -11.40
CA ILE A 29 -11.36 -4.81 -11.79
C ILE A 29 -11.17 -5.76 -12.96
N ALA A 30 -11.79 -6.93 -12.93
CA ALA A 30 -11.74 -7.88 -14.03
C ALA A 30 -12.23 -7.24 -15.35
N LEU A 31 -13.35 -6.51 -15.31
CA LEU A 31 -13.89 -5.80 -16.48
C LEU A 31 -12.93 -4.71 -16.97
N THR A 32 -12.39 -3.88 -16.07
CA THR A 32 -11.43 -2.83 -16.45
C THR A 32 -10.15 -3.41 -17.06
N VAL A 33 -9.62 -4.50 -16.50
CA VAL A 33 -8.45 -5.21 -17.04
C VAL A 33 -8.74 -5.78 -18.41
N MET A 34 -9.91 -6.41 -18.60
CA MET A 34 -10.34 -6.93 -19.90
C MET A 34 -10.44 -5.81 -20.94
N GLN A 35 -11.01 -4.66 -20.58
CA GLN A 35 -11.13 -3.50 -21.46
C GLN A 35 -9.75 -2.93 -21.82
N ASN A 36 -8.85 -2.81 -20.85
CA ASN A 36 -7.47 -2.37 -21.11
C ASN A 36 -6.78 -3.36 -22.05
N HIS A 37 -6.77 -4.65 -21.75
CA HIS A 37 -6.16 -5.64 -22.63
C HIS A 37 -6.74 -5.64 -24.05
N ALA A 38 -8.06 -5.47 -24.20
CA ALA A 38 -8.69 -5.36 -25.51
C ALA A 38 -8.22 -4.10 -26.24
N HIS A 39 -8.16 -2.98 -25.52
CA HIS A 39 -7.67 -1.73 -26.06
C HIS A 39 -6.23 -1.85 -26.61
N PHE A 40 -5.30 -2.41 -25.84
CA PHE A 40 -3.92 -2.60 -26.30
C PHE A 40 -3.80 -3.70 -27.37
N ALA A 41 -4.57 -4.78 -27.30
CA ALA A 41 -4.52 -5.86 -28.28
C ALA A 41 -5.04 -5.47 -29.67
N TYR A 42 -6.11 -4.67 -29.74
CA TYR A 42 -6.77 -4.34 -31.01
C TYR A 42 -6.40 -2.96 -31.56
N PHE A 43 -6.09 -2.00 -30.68
CA PHE A 43 -5.83 -0.61 -31.07
C PHE A 43 -4.39 -0.17 -30.79
N ARG A 44 -3.53 -1.09 -30.32
CA ARG A 44 -2.10 -0.82 -30.04
C ARG A 44 -1.83 0.41 -29.17
N GLY A 45 -2.76 0.78 -28.29
CA GLY A 45 -2.63 1.98 -27.46
C GLY A 45 -2.83 3.31 -28.20
N TRP A 46 -3.29 3.33 -29.46
CA TRP A 46 -3.43 4.55 -30.25
C TRP A 46 -4.57 5.47 -29.80
N MET A 47 -5.56 4.96 -29.07
CA MET A 47 -6.64 5.80 -28.53
C MET A 47 -6.39 6.08 -27.06
N ASN A 48 -6.03 7.32 -26.74
CA ASN A 48 -5.80 7.77 -25.38
C ASN A 48 -7.15 8.03 -24.71
N ILE A 49 -7.68 7.06 -23.95
CA ILE A 49 -9.11 7.10 -23.60
C ILE A 49 -9.42 7.96 -22.36
N PHE A 50 -8.49 8.26 -21.43
CA PHE A 50 -8.84 9.17 -20.32
C PHE A 50 -7.65 9.66 -19.47
N GLY A 51 -7.65 10.96 -19.12
CA GLY A 51 -7.13 11.46 -17.84
C GLY A 51 -5.64 11.32 -17.55
N GLN A 52 -4.76 11.36 -18.56
CA GLN A 52 -3.30 11.21 -18.35
C GLN A 52 -2.74 12.13 -17.25
N GLU A 53 -3.21 13.38 -17.14
CA GLU A 53 -2.75 14.30 -16.09
C GLU A 53 -3.19 13.87 -14.69
N GLY A 54 -4.45 13.46 -14.52
CA GLY A 54 -4.95 12.94 -13.24
C GLY A 54 -4.30 11.62 -12.84
N LEU A 55 -3.93 10.79 -13.82
CA LEU A 55 -3.15 9.58 -13.60
C LEU A 55 -1.70 9.89 -13.21
N LYS A 56 -1.05 10.87 -13.85
CA LYS A 56 0.28 11.37 -13.50
C LYS A 56 0.34 11.88 -12.06
N GLN A 57 -0.64 12.69 -11.64
CA GLN A 57 -0.74 13.18 -10.26
C GLN A 57 -0.94 12.05 -9.24
N ARG A 58 -1.74 11.03 -9.59
CA ARG A 58 -1.93 9.86 -8.71
C ARG A 58 -0.68 8.99 -8.59
N LEU A 59 0.20 9.00 -9.58
CA LEU A 59 1.46 8.27 -9.58
C LEU A 59 2.54 8.97 -8.74
N THR A 60 2.56 10.31 -8.69
CA THR A 60 3.53 11.07 -7.87
C THR A 60 3.39 10.81 -6.37
N GLU A 61 2.22 10.33 -5.93
CA GLU A 61 1.96 9.97 -4.53
C GLU A 61 2.37 8.53 -4.18
N VAL A 62 2.85 7.74 -5.14
CA VAL A 62 3.22 6.34 -4.93
C VAL A 62 4.72 6.22 -4.71
N GLU A 63 5.12 6.05 -3.45
CA GLU A 63 6.53 5.91 -3.07
C GLU A 63 7.00 4.44 -2.94
N ASP A 64 6.09 3.47 -3.01
CA ASP A 64 6.42 2.06 -2.85
C ASP A 64 7.13 1.52 -4.10
N LYS A 65 8.43 1.22 -3.96
CA LYS A 65 9.26 0.68 -5.03
C LYS A 65 8.78 -0.70 -5.51
N GLN A 66 8.28 -1.56 -4.62
CA GLN A 66 7.80 -2.89 -5.01
C GLN A 66 6.52 -2.80 -5.83
N PHE A 67 5.64 -1.86 -5.47
CA PHE A 67 4.46 -1.53 -6.25
C PHE A 67 4.82 -1.10 -7.68
N LEU A 68 5.80 -0.18 -7.82
CA LEU A 68 6.22 0.31 -9.13
C LEU A 68 6.87 -0.80 -9.97
N VAL A 69 7.64 -1.68 -9.35
CA VAL A 69 8.22 -2.87 -10.01
C VAL A 69 7.13 -3.83 -10.49
N LEU A 70 6.09 -4.08 -9.69
CA LEU A 70 4.96 -4.91 -10.10
C LEU A 70 4.21 -4.31 -11.31
N CYS A 71 3.94 -3.00 -11.28
CA CYS A 71 3.31 -2.30 -12.41
C CYS A 71 4.12 -2.47 -13.70
N GLU A 72 5.43 -2.24 -13.62
CA GLU A 72 6.35 -2.36 -14.75
C GLU A 72 6.42 -3.81 -15.28
N ARG A 73 6.41 -4.80 -14.38
CA ARG A 73 6.38 -6.22 -14.74
C ARG A 73 5.10 -6.57 -15.52
N LEU A 74 3.94 -6.10 -15.06
CA LEU A 74 2.66 -6.33 -15.74
C LEU A 74 2.62 -5.69 -17.13
N VAL A 75 3.18 -4.49 -17.28
CA VAL A 75 3.31 -3.80 -18.59
C VAL A 75 4.14 -4.65 -19.55
N ARG A 76 5.33 -5.08 -19.13
CA ARG A 76 6.23 -5.90 -19.96
C ARG A 76 5.61 -7.22 -20.36
N GLN A 77 4.94 -7.91 -19.42
CA GLN A 77 4.21 -9.15 -19.72
C GLN A 77 3.11 -8.92 -20.75
N THR A 78 2.39 -7.79 -20.66
CA THR A 78 1.34 -7.44 -21.61
C THR A 78 1.91 -7.22 -23.01
N PHE A 79 2.97 -6.44 -23.14
CA PHE A 79 3.62 -6.18 -24.42
C PHE A 79 4.20 -7.44 -25.06
N ALA A 80 4.85 -8.29 -24.26
CA ALA A 80 5.35 -9.58 -24.72
C ALA A 80 4.24 -10.52 -25.24
N ILE A 81 3.04 -10.48 -24.66
CA ILE A 81 1.92 -11.33 -25.10
C ILE A 81 1.21 -10.76 -26.34
N VAL A 82 1.20 -9.44 -26.51
CA VAL A 82 0.56 -8.76 -27.65
C VAL A 82 1.52 -8.59 -28.84
N ASP A 83 2.82 -8.88 -28.66
CA ASP A 83 3.87 -8.77 -29.68
C ASP A 83 4.02 -7.32 -30.19
N PHE A 84 4.16 -6.38 -29.25
CA PHE A 84 4.40 -4.96 -29.56
C PHE A 84 5.81 -4.74 -30.12
N THR A 85 5.94 -3.83 -31.07
CA THR A 85 7.25 -3.33 -31.51
C THR A 85 7.79 -2.29 -30.54
N GLU A 86 9.10 -2.01 -30.56
CA GLU A 86 9.70 -0.96 -29.71
C GLU A 86 9.00 0.40 -29.86
N ALA A 87 8.56 0.74 -31.08
CA ALA A 87 7.81 1.97 -31.35
C ALA A 87 6.39 1.94 -30.77
N ASP A 88 5.72 0.78 -30.75
CA ASP A 88 4.42 0.62 -30.08
C ASP A 88 4.59 0.75 -28.55
N GLU A 89 5.65 0.16 -27.99
CA GLU A 89 5.93 0.24 -26.55
C GLU A 89 6.16 1.67 -26.09
N GLU A 90 6.99 2.46 -26.78
CA GLU A 90 7.30 3.83 -26.38
C GLU A 90 6.03 4.70 -26.25
N ASN A 91 5.09 4.54 -27.18
CA ASN A 91 3.85 5.30 -27.21
C ASN A 91 2.83 4.83 -26.15
N ALA A 92 2.82 3.54 -25.85
CA ALA A 92 1.73 2.91 -25.10
C ALA A 92 2.11 2.60 -23.63
N ARG A 93 3.41 2.57 -23.30
CA ARG A 93 3.95 2.16 -21.99
C ARG A 93 3.44 3.00 -20.85
N PHE A 94 3.52 4.33 -20.99
CA PHE A 94 3.11 5.23 -19.92
C PHE A 94 1.63 5.04 -19.57
N GLU A 95 0.77 4.91 -20.59
CA GLU A 95 -0.66 4.74 -20.39
C GLU A 95 -0.98 3.40 -19.71
N LEU A 96 -0.41 2.29 -20.18
CA LEU A 96 -0.64 0.97 -19.60
C LEU A 96 -0.14 0.91 -18.15
N PHE A 97 1.05 1.47 -17.89
CA PHE A 97 1.61 1.58 -16.56
C PHE A 97 0.68 2.34 -15.62
N ALA A 98 0.20 3.50 -16.05
CA ALA A 98 -0.69 4.34 -15.27
C ALA A 98 -2.04 3.68 -14.97
N ARG A 99 -2.58 2.92 -15.92
CA ARG A 99 -3.81 2.12 -15.74
C ARG A 99 -3.60 1.00 -14.71
N TYR A 100 -2.52 0.23 -14.80
CA TYR A 100 -2.22 -0.80 -13.81
C TYR A 100 -1.94 -0.24 -12.43
N ALA A 101 -1.19 0.84 -12.32
CA ALA A 101 -0.97 1.52 -11.05
C ALA A 101 -2.30 1.97 -10.42
N SER A 102 -3.24 2.48 -11.22
CA SER A 102 -4.55 2.88 -10.70
C SER A 102 -5.38 1.71 -10.19
N ILE A 103 -5.35 0.58 -10.90
CA ILE A 103 -6.02 -0.65 -10.48
C ILE A 103 -5.40 -1.18 -9.19
N LEU A 104 -4.08 -1.31 -9.15
CA LEU A 104 -3.32 -1.79 -7.99
C LEU A 104 -3.50 -0.90 -6.77
N ARG A 105 -3.49 0.43 -6.95
CA ARG A 105 -3.74 1.38 -5.86
C ARG A 105 -5.16 1.23 -5.32
N THR A 106 -6.13 0.94 -6.19
CA THR A 106 -7.50 0.63 -5.77
C THR A 106 -7.56 -0.66 -4.96
N LEU A 107 -6.89 -1.72 -5.41
CA LEU A 107 -6.78 -2.98 -4.67
C LEU A 107 -6.17 -2.76 -3.28
N ILE A 108 -5.08 -1.99 -3.18
CA ILE A 108 -4.43 -1.67 -1.90
C ILE A 108 -5.36 -0.89 -0.97
N LYS A 109 -6.13 0.08 -1.48
CA LYS A 109 -7.08 0.83 -0.66
C LYS A 109 -8.16 -0.06 -0.04
N GLN A 110 -8.54 -1.12 -0.76
CA GLN A 110 -9.53 -2.11 -0.32
C GLN A 110 -8.95 -3.13 0.66
N LEU A 111 -7.63 -3.26 0.73
CA LEU A 111 -7.02 -3.94 1.86
C LEU A 111 -7.31 -3.09 3.12
N GLU A 112 -8.13 -3.62 4.02
CA GLU A 112 -8.28 -3.11 5.39
C GLU A 112 -7.05 -3.46 6.23
N LEU A 113 -5.85 -3.23 5.68
CA LEU A 113 -4.63 -3.38 6.44
C LEU A 113 -4.56 -2.21 7.42
N ARG A 114 -4.64 -2.49 8.72
CA ARG A 114 -4.49 -1.50 9.79
C ARG A 114 -3.22 -1.83 10.57
N LEU A 115 -2.40 -0.84 10.86
CA LEU A 115 -1.28 -0.97 11.78
C LEU A 115 -1.82 -0.96 13.21
N GLN A 116 -1.54 -2.00 14.00
CA GLN A 116 -1.86 -2.06 15.42
C GLN A 116 -0.73 -1.39 16.20
N ILE A 117 -0.99 -0.17 16.65
CA ILE A 117 -0.05 0.67 17.38
C ILE A 117 -0.46 0.68 18.85
N ALA A 118 0.42 0.21 19.72
CA ALA A 118 0.26 0.37 21.16
C ALA A 118 0.99 1.62 21.65
N TYR A 119 0.43 2.34 22.61
CA TYR A 119 1.16 3.31 23.41
C TYR A 119 1.36 2.79 24.84
N ASP A 120 2.58 2.88 25.32
CA ASP A 120 3.01 2.52 26.67
C ASP A 120 3.77 3.71 27.26
N LEU A 121 3.02 4.62 27.86
CA LEU A 121 3.54 5.85 28.43
C LEU A 121 3.37 5.82 29.96
N PRO A 122 4.40 6.17 30.74
CA PRO A 122 4.38 6.13 32.20
C PRO A 122 3.65 7.35 32.79
N TYR A 123 2.49 7.68 32.25
CA TYR A 123 1.68 8.83 32.65
C TYR A 123 0.49 8.41 33.48
N GLU A 124 -0.01 9.35 34.29
CA GLU A 124 -1.33 9.21 34.89
C GLU A 124 -2.41 9.16 33.80
N ARG A 125 -3.52 8.45 34.06
CA ARG A 125 -4.56 8.14 33.05
C ARG A 125 -5.00 9.35 32.21
N LEU A 126 -5.33 10.46 32.86
CA LEU A 126 -5.77 11.68 32.17
C LEU A 126 -4.69 12.23 31.23
N MET A 127 -3.42 12.20 31.67
CA MET A 127 -2.31 12.68 30.86
C MET A 127 -2.00 11.70 29.71
N ALA A 128 -2.16 10.40 29.92
CA ALA A 128 -2.05 9.40 28.86
C ALA A 128 -3.12 9.59 27.78
N ASP A 129 -4.37 9.92 28.16
CA ASP A 129 -5.45 10.24 27.23
C ASP A 129 -5.15 11.50 26.41
N ILE A 130 -4.67 12.57 27.06
CA ILE A 130 -4.27 13.82 26.37
C ILE A 130 -3.14 13.54 25.37
N VAL A 131 -2.10 12.81 25.77
CA VAL A 131 -0.97 12.51 24.88
C VAL A 131 -1.42 11.60 23.73
N LYS A 132 -2.33 10.66 23.96
CA LYS A 132 -2.93 9.85 22.90
C LYS A 132 -3.65 10.72 21.87
N GLU A 133 -4.45 11.69 22.30
CA GLU A 133 -5.13 12.62 21.41
C GLU A 133 -4.12 13.44 20.59
N ILE A 134 -3.09 14.00 21.23
CA ILE A 134 -2.02 14.73 20.55
C ILE A 134 -1.33 13.85 19.49
N ILE A 135 -1.02 12.60 19.82
CA ILE A 135 -0.44 11.67 18.85
C ILE A 135 -1.40 11.48 17.68
N GLN A 136 -2.67 11.19 17.92
CA GLN A 136 -3.66 10.98 16.86
C GLN A 136 -3.82 12.18 15.92
N GLU A 137 -3.78 13.40 16.45
CA GLU A 137 -3.86 14.63 15.66
C GLU A 137 -2.64 14.85 14.75
N GLN A 138 -1.46 14.38 15.15
CA GLN A 138 -0.21 14.57 14.43
C GLN A 138 0.16 13.39 13.51
N LEU A 139 -0.50 12.25 13.66
CA LEU A 139 -0.26 11.07 12.85
C LEU A 139 -0.77 11.24 11.41
N LEU A 140 0.01 10.69 10.46
CA LEU A 140 -0.36 10.71 9.05
C LEU A 140 -1.68 9.99 8.77
N ASN A 141 -2.63 10.71 8.17
CA ASN A 141 -3.89 10.15 7.67
C ASN A 141 -3.73 9.28 6.40
N THR A 142 -2.50 9.16 5.89
CA THR A 142 -2.20 8.37 4.68
C THR A 142 -2.10 6.87 4.97
N ILE A 143 -1.95 6.48 6.24
CA ILE A 143 -1.94 5.08 6.68
C ILE A 143 -3.17 4.80 7.56
N LYS A 144 -3.71 3.58 7.48
CA LYS A 144 -4.77 3.12 8.38
C LYS A 144 -4.12 2.51 9.62
N TYR A 145 -4.54 2.94 10.81
CA TYR A 145 -4.00 2.43 12.07
C TYR A 145 -5.08 2.36 13.16
N ASP A 146 -4.80 1.55 14.18
CA ASP A 146 -5.51 1.53 15.45
C ASP A 146 -4.50 1.88 16.56
N LEU A 147 -4.80 2.93 17.33
CA LEU A 147 -3.96 3.36 18.45
C LEU A 147 -4.65 2.97 19.77
N VAL A 148 -4.02 2.06 20.51
CA VAL A 148 -4.57 1.47 21.73
C VAL A 148 -3.54 1.45 22.86
N GLU A 149 -3.99 1.31 24.10
CA GLU A 149 -3.09 1.14 25.24
C GLU A 149 -2.37 -0.20 25.15
N TYR A 150 -1.10 -0.23 25.58
CA TYR A 150 -0.32 -1.45 25.62
C TYR A 150 -0.85 -2.44 26.67
N GLU A 151 -1.14 -3.66 26.22
CA GLU A 151 -1.47 -4.80 27.07
C GLU A 151 -0.47 -5.93 26.83
N LYS A 152 0.08 -6.49 27.92
CA LYS A 152 1.17 -7.48 27.87
C LYS A 152 0.83 -8.75 27.06
N ASP A 153 -0.45 -9.12 27.02
CA ASP A 153 -0.93 -10.37 26.42
C ASP A 153 -1.36 -10.20 24.95
N LYS A 154 -1.30 -9.00 24.40
CA LYS A 154 -1.65 -8.70 23.00
C LYS A 154 -0.40 -8.54 22.16
N GLN A 155 -0.55 -8.70 20.84
CA GLN A 155 0.54 -8.48 19.87
C GLN A 155 0.28 -7.21 19.09
N TYR A 156 1.34 -6.44 18.86
CA TYR A 156 1.29 -5.17 18.15
C TYR A 156 2.30 -5.15 17.01
N ASP A 157 2.04 -4.32 16.01
CA ASP A 157 3.03 -4.06 14.96
C ASP A 157 4.05 -3.03 15.44
N VAL A 158 3.58 -2.02 16.18
CA VAL A 158 4.39 -0.92 16.71
C VAL A 158 4.03 -0.65 18.17
N ILE A 159 5.04 -0.35 18.99
CA ILE A 159 4.87 0.16 20.36
C ILE A 159 5.54 1.53 20.46
N LEU A 160 4.78 2.51 20.92
CA LEU A 160 5.24 3.87 21.22
C LEU A 160 5.48 3.99 22.72
N THR A 161 6.66 4.44 23.12
CA THR A 161 7.05 4.55 24.53
C THR A 161 7.94 5.76 24.75
N SER A 162 8.01 6.29 25.97
CA SER A 162 9.01 7.29 26.37
C SER A 162 10.16 6.69 27.17
N GLN A 163 10.15 5.37 27.36
CA GLN A 163 11.15 4.63 28.10
C GLN A 163 11.83 3.60 27.21
N LEU A 164 13.15 3.54 27.31
CA LEU A 164 13.93 2.44 26.76
C LEU A 164 13.70 1.19 27.62
N LYS A 165 12.83 0.29 27.14
CA LYS A 165 12.50 -0.97 27.82
C LYS A 165 12.23 -2.09 26.82
N GLU A 166 12.40 -3.32 27.30
CA GLU A 166 12.14 -4.52 26.51
C GLU A 166 10.68 -4.97 26.63
N TYR A 167 10.16 -5.55 25.54
CA TYR A 167 8.82 -6.10 25.46
C TYR A 167 8.89 -7.61 25.13
N PRO A 168 9.30 -8.46 26.10
CA PRO A 168 9.63 -9.86 25.83
C PRO A 168 8.46 -10.72 25.34
N SER A 169 7.22 -10.31 25.59
CA SER A 169 6.03 -10.99 25.07
C SER A 169 5.72 -10.70 23.61
N GLN A 170 6.38 -9.71 23.00
CA GLN A 170 6.15 -9.31 21.62
C GLN A 170 7.02 -10.12 20.67
N LYS A 171 6.42 -10.69 19.63
CA LYS A 171 7.13 -11.52 18.66
C LYS A 171 7.85 -10.72 17.58
N SER A 172 7.26 -9.59 17.17
CA SER A 172 7.73 -8.81 16.02
C SER A 172 7.43 -7.31 16.12
N ALA A 173 6.98 -6.84 17.29
CA ALA A 173 6.65 -5.43 17.46
C ALA A 173 7.91 -4.57 17.33
N LYS A 174 7.85 -3.52 16.52
CA LYS A 174 8.90 -2.51 16.47
C LYS A 174 8.63 -1.43 17.51
N VAL A 175 9.67 -0.96 18.18
CA VAL A 175 9.54 0.00 19.29
C VAL A 175 10.04 1.36 18.82
N PHE A 176 9.19 2.39 18.95
CA PHE A 176 9.58 3.78 18.79
C PHE A 176 9.66 4.42 20.18
N VAL A 177 10.84 4.93 20.52
CA VAL A 177 11.07 5.63 21.79
C VAL A 177 11.06 7.12 21.51
N PHE A 178 10.10 7.84 22.06
CA PHE A 178 10.07 9.29 22.02
C PHE A 178 11.25 9.86 22.82
N THR A 179 11.92 10.85 22.23
CA THR A 179 13.00 11.61 22.85
C THR A 179 12.46 12.77 23.68
N SER A 180 11.33 13.34 23.27
CA SER A 180 10.55 14.28 24.07
C SER A 180 9.08 14.23 23.68
N ASN A 181 8.22 13.92 24.64
CA ASN A 181 6.77 13.92 24.46
C ASN A 181 6.16 15.33 24.48
N GLU A 182 6.94 16.34 24.86
CA GLU A 182 6.50 17.73 25.01
C GLU A 182 6.71 18.57 23.74
N PHE A 183 7.60 18.12 22.84
CA PHE A 183 7.93 18.86 21.63
C PHE A 183 7.55 18.07 20.39
N ASN A 184 7.01 18.77 19.38
CA ASN A 184 6.61 18.17 18.10
C ASN A 184 7.78 17.63 17.24
N TYR A 185 8.99 17.55 17.80
CA TYR A 185 10.22 17.20 17.10
C TYR A 185 10.22 15.75 16.61
N ASP A 186 9.64 14.82 17.38
CA ASP A 186 9.66 13.40 17.05
C ASP A 186 8.62 13.01 15.99
N PHE A 187 7.58 13.84 15.75
CA PHE A 187 6.47 13.47 14.85
C PHE A 187 6.86 13.24 13.39
N PRO A 188 7.73 14.04 12.75
CA PRO A 188 8.22 13.74 11.41
C PRO A 188 8.89 12.36 11.33
N TYR A 189 9.70 12.01 12.32
CA TYR A 189 10.40 10.72 12.39
C TYR A 189 9.45 9.57 12.70
N LEU A 190 8.50 9.77 13.62
CA LEU A 190 7.44 8.81 13.92
C LEU A 190 6.61 8.52 12.67
N ASN A 191 6.19 9.56 11.95
CA ASN A 191 5.39 9.43 10.74
C ASN A 191 6.12 8.67 9.64
N GLN A 192 7.41 8.95 9.43
CA GLN A 192 8.23 8.16 8.51
C GLN A 192 8.35 6.70 8.98
N PHE A 193 8.66 6.48 10.25
CA PHE A 193 8.80 5.15 10.84
C PHE A 193 7.51 4.31 10.71
N LEU A 194 6.35 4.89 11.00
CA LEU A 194 5.07 4.19 10.87
C LEU A 194 4.73 3.88 9.42
N LYS A 195 5.09 4.77 8.48
CA LYS A 195 4.94 4.52 7.04
C LYS A 195 5.78 3.31 6.62
N GLU A 196 7.03 3.22 7.07
CA GLU A 196 7.90 2.07 6.81
C GLU A 196 7.33 0.78 7.41
N CYS A 197 6.85 0.81 8.66
CA CYS A 197 6.19 -0.35 9.29
C CYS A 197 4.93 -0.80 8.53
N TYR A 198 4.13 0.15 8.06
CA TYR A 198 2.93 -0.12 7.28
C TYR A 198 3.27 -0.79 5.94
N LEU A 199 4.29 -0.28 5.23
CA LEU A 199 4.79 -0.86 3.98
C LEU A 199 5.36 -2.26 4.19
N GLU A 200 6.11 -2.49 5.26
CA GLU A 200 6.60 -3.83 5.59
C GLU A 200 5.46 -4.81 5.90
N LYS A 201 4.46 -4.39 6.67
CA LYS A 201 3.28 -5.21 6.95
C LYS A 201 2.50 -5.54 5.67
N LEU A 202 2.42 -4.58 4.76
CA LEU A 202 1.84 -4.76 3.43
C LEU A 202 2.64 -5.80 2.63
N ASN A 203 3.96 -5.66 2.59
CA ASN A 203 4.85 -6.63 1.92
C ASN A 203 4.77 -8.03 2.52
N LEU A 204 4.69 -8.17 3.85
CA LEU A 204 4.51 -9.46 4.52
C LEU A 204 3.17 -10.11 4.18
N ARG A 205 2.11 -9.31 4.00
CA ARG A 205 0.81 -9.82 3.55
C ARG A 205 0.85 -10.21 2.08
N MET A 206 1.65 -9.52 1.27
CA MET A 206 1.83 -9.80 -0.15
C MET A 206 2.71 -11.04 -0.39
N ASN A 207 3.72 -11.28 0.45
CA ASN A 207 4.66 -12.41 0.33
C ASN A 207 4.22 -13.68 1.09
N LYS A 208 3.11 -13.65 1.83
CA LYS A 208 2.52 -14.86 2.44
C LYS A 208 1.58 -15.54 1.44
N THR A 209 2.16 -16.10 0.39
CA THR A 209 1.56 -17.08 -0.52
C THR A 209 2.63 -18.07 -0.95
#